data_AF-A0A947E9K1-F1
#
_entry.id   AF-A0A947E9K1-F1
#
_cell.length_a   1.000
_cell.length_b   1.000
_cell.length_c   1.000
_cell.angle_alpha   90.00
_cell.angle_beta   90.00
_cell.angle_gamma   90.00
#
_symmetry.space_group_name_H-M   'P 1'
#
loop_
_entity.id
_entity.type
_entity.pdbx_description
1 polymer ?
#
loop_
_entity_poly.entity_id
_entity_poly.type
_entity_poly.pdbx_seq_one_letter_code
_entity_poly.pdbx_strand_id
1 'polypeptide(L)' 'SAELASICSKLGRIPTKEEYLADMGVLTAASDKVYQYLNFDKIQDFTDAAEKVSA' A
#
# COMPACT_ATOMS: atom_id res chain seq x y z
N SER A 1 11.96 1.26 3.96
CA SER A 1 10.57 0.92 3.62
C SER A 1 10.24 1.52 2.26
N ALA A 2 9.11 1.15 1.64
CA ALA A 2 8.70 1.67 0.34
C ALA A 2 8.31 3.16 0.41
N GLU A 3 7.74 3.59 1.53
CA GLU A 3 7.33 4.97 1.80
C GLU A 3 8.54 5.90 1.87
N LEU A 4 9.58 5.52 2.63
CA LEU A 4 10.83 6.28 2.67
C LEU A 4 11.49 6.37 1.28
N ALA A 5 11.49 5.28 0.51
CA ALA A 5 12.04 5.28 -0.84
C ALA A 5 11.26 6.20 -1.79
N SER A 6 9.94 6.23 -1.67
CA SER A 6 9.07 7.13 -2.44
C SER A 6 9.36 8.61 -2.12
N ILE A 7 9.54 8.94 -0.84
CA ILE A 7 9.94 10.29 -0.40
C ILE A 7 11.34 10.65 -0.92
N CYS A 8 12.31 9.74 -0.82
CA CYS A 8 13.65 9.95 -1.40
C CYS A 8 13.59 10.19 -2.92
N SER A 9 12.77 9.41 -3.63
CA SER A 9 12.58 9.57 -5.08
C SER A 9 11.95 10.91 -5.44
N LYS A 10 10.99 11.38 -4.64
CA LYS A 10 10.35 12.69 -4.81
C LYS A 10 11.32 13.85 -4.57
N LEU A 11 12.20 13.73 -3.56
CA LEU A 11 13.13 14.79 -3.15
C LEU A 11 14.47 14.75 -3.89
N GLY A 12 14.85 13.61 -4.48
CA GLY A 12 16.17 13.40 -5.09
C GLY A 12 17.32 13.26 -4.09
N ARG A 13 17.02 13.11 -2.79
CA ARG A 13 18.00 12.94 -1.69
C ARG A 13 17.36 12.23 -0.51
N ILE A 14 18.19 11.82 0.46
CA ILE A 14 17.71 11.34 1.76
C ILE A 14 17.08 12.53 2.53
N PRO A 15 15.83 12.42 3.01
CA PRO A 15 15.17 13.46 3.80
C PRO A 15 15.75 13.55 5.21
N THR A 16 15.55 14.68 5.89
CA THR A 16 15.69 14.72 7.35
C THR A 16 14.51 14.01 8.03
N LYS A 17 14.63 13.77 9.34
CA LYS A 17 13.55 13.15 10.11
C LYS A 17 12.27 13.99 10.10
N GLU A 18 12.41 15.31 10.20
CA GLU A 18 11.28 16.25 10.21
C GLU A 18 10.55 16.23 8.86
N GLU A 19 11.29 16.24 7.75
CA GLU A 19 10.73 16.17 6.39
C GLU A 19 9.99 14.83 6.17
N TYR A 20 10.59 13.72 6.63
CA TYR A 20 9.96 12.40 6.56
C TYR A 20 8.62 12.35 7.31
N LEU A 21 8.58 12.85 8.54
CA LEU A 21 7.36 12.82 9.37
C LEU A 21 6.25 13.72 8.81
N ALA A 22 6.61 14.87 8.22
CA ALA A 22 5.64 15.76 7.58
C ALA A 22 4.98 15.10 6.35
N ASP A 23 5.78 14.49 5.46
CA ASP A 23 5.27 13.82 4.26
C ASP A 23 4.50 12.52 4.62
N MET A 24 4.93 11.77 5.63
CA MET A 24 4.24 10.57 6.12
C MET A 24 2.89 10.85 6.80
N GLY A 25 2.72 12.03 7.40
CA GLY A 25 1.46 12.41 8.05
C GLY A 25 0.27 12.38 7.08
N VAL A 26 0.51 12.69 5.80
CA VAL A 26 -0.51 12.62 4.74
C VAL A 26 -0.89 11.18 4.41
N LEU A 27 0.09 10.27 4.30
CA LEU A 27 -0.18 8.83 4.08
C LEU A 27 -0.95 8.21 5.25
N THR A 28 -0.63 8.64 6.47
CA THR A 28 -1.26 8.12 7.70
C THR A 28 -2.76 8.41 7.72
N ALA A 29 -3.22 9.54 7.17
CA ALA A 29 -4.64 9.87 7.11
C ALA A 29 -5.46 8.95 6.19
N ALA A 30 -4.81 8.24 5.27
CA ALA A 30 -5.44 7.30 4.33
C ALA A 30 -5.02 5.84 4.56
N SER A 31 -4.37 5.54 5.69
CA SER A 31 -3.75 4.23 5.96
C SER A 31 -4.71 3.06 5.75
N ASP A 32 -5.98 3.23 6.15
CA ASP A 32 -6.98 2.16 6.13
C ASP A 32 -7.41 1.75 4.71
N LYS A 33 -7.20 2.66 3.74
CA LYS A 33 -7.46 2.41 2.33
C LYS A 33 -6.21 1.98 1.57
N VAL A 34 -5.03 2.38 2.05
CA VAL A 34 -3.74 2.11 1.39
C VAL A 34 -3.18 0.75 1.80
N TYR A 35 -3.23 0.41 3.09
CA TYR A 35 -2.67 -0.83 3.63
C TYR A 35 -3.72 -1.94 3.69
N GLN A 36 -4.22 -2.33 2.52
CA GLN A 36 -5.15 -3.44 2.41
C GLN A 36 -4.42 -4.71 1.98
N TYR A 37 -4.78 -5.82 2.62
CA TYR A 37 -4.35 -7.14 2.18
C TYR A 37 -5.26 -7.66 1.08
N LEU A 38 -4.65 -8.39 0.15
CA LEU A 38 -5.38 -9.09 -0.90
C LEU A 38 -6.09 -10.30 -0.30
N ASN A 39 -7.42 -10.19 -0.17
CA ASN A 39 -8.28 -11.27 0.30
C ASN A 39 -8.99 -11.86 -0.92
N PHE A 40 -8.48 -12.97 -1.45
CA PHE A 40 -8.97 -13.58 -2.69
C PHE A 40 -10.44 -14.03 -2.58
N ASP A 41 -10.89 -14.41 -1.40
CA ASP A 41 -12.29 -14.75 -1.08
C ASP A 41 -13.26 -13.57 -1.21
N LYS A 42 -12.74 -12.34 -1.23
CA LYS A 42 -13.54 -11.10 -1.34
C LYS A 42 -13.50 -10.48 -2.74
N ILE A 43 -12.90 -11.16 -3.70
CA ILE A 43 -12.75 -10.67 -5.07
C ILE A 43 -13.45 -11.66 -6.01
N GLN A 44 -14.50 -11.18 -6.66
CA GLN A 44 -15.39 -12.00 -7.50
C GLN A 44 -14.62 -12.82 -8.54
N ASP A 45 -13.64 -12.20 -9.21
CA ASP A 45 -12.85 -12.88 -10.24
C ASP A 45 -12.12 -14.13 -9.71
N PHE A 46 -11.69 -14.12 -8.45
CA PHE A 46 -11.02 -15.25 -7.81
C PHE A 46 -12.02 -16.28 -7.29
N THR A 47 -13.17 -15.86 -6.76
CA THR A 47 -14.22 -16.79 -6.34
C THR A 47 -14.81 -17.55 -7.53
N ASP A 48 -15.09 -16.86 -8.64
CA ASP A 48 -15.64 -17.46 -9.87
C ASP A 48 -14.67 -18.46 -10.51
N ALA A 49 -13.37 -18.20 -10.41
CA ALA A 49 -12.34 -19.12 -10.88
C ALA A 49 -12.27 -20.36 -9.98
N ALA A 50 -12.35 -20.19 -8.66
CA ALA A 50 -12.33 -21.28 -7.70
C ALA A 50 -13.53 -22.23 -7.85
N GLU A 51 -14.73 -21.70 -8.09
CA GLU A 51 -15.95 -22.49 -8.29
C GLU A 51 -15.91 -23.40 -9.53
N LYS A 52 -15.07 -23.07 -10.52
CA LYS A 52 -14.89 -23.84 -11.76
C LYS A 52 -13.91 -25.00 -11.62
N VAL A 53 -13.25 -25.14 -10.47
CA VAL A 53 -12.31 -26.24 -10.18
C VAL A 53 -13.08 -27.36 -9.48
N SER A 54 -13.15 -28.53 -10.11
CA SER A 54 -13.69 -29.74 -9.46
C SER A 54 -12.69 -30.31 -8.44
N ALA A 55 -13.22 -30.82 -7.33
CA ALA A 55 -12.43 -31.44 -6.24
C ALA A 55 -11.63 -32.68 -6.68
#